data_AF-A0A8B9C249-F1
#
_entry.id   AF-A0A8B9C249-F1
#
_cell.length_a   1.000
_cell.length_b   1.000
_cell.length_c   1.000
_cell.angle_alpha   90.00
_cell.angle_beta   90.00
_cell.angle_gamma   90.00
#
_symmetry.space_group_name_H-M   'P 1'
#
loop_
_entity.id
_entity.type
_entity.pdbx_description
1 polymer ?
#
loop_
_entity_poly.entity_id
_entity_poly.type
_entity_poly.pdbx_seq_one_letter_code
_entity_poly.pdbx_strand_id
1 'polypeptide(L)'
;MGAGIAVLFKKKFGGVQELLDQQKKTGEVAVLQRDDRYIYYLITKKKVSHKPTYEDMRKSLEAMKTHCLNNGVTDISMPKIGCGLDRLDWDKVSAILGEVFEDTDIKITVYSL
;
A
#
# COMPACT_ATOMS: atom_id res chain seq x y z
N MET A 1 -1.32 8.32 -10.20
CA MET A 1 -2.19 7.17 -10.51
C MET A 1 -2.60 7.19 -11.99
N GLY A 2 -1.71 6.77 -12.90
CA GLY A 2 -1.94 6.88 -14.35
C GLY A 2 -1.73 5.60 -15.16
N ALA A 3 -1.31 4.50 -14.52
CA ALA A 3 -1.06 3.22 -15.18
C ALA A 3 -1.37 2.05 -14.22
N GLY A 4 -1.60 0.85 -14.78
CA GLY A 4 -1.86 -0.39 -14.04
C GLY A 4 -3.11 -0.33 -13.15
N ILE A 5 -3.10 -1.11 -12.07
CA ILE A 5 -4.20 -1.20 -11.10
C ILE A 5 -4.57 0.17 -10.48
N ALA A 6 -3.62 1.11 -10.43
CA ALA A 6 -3.84 2.45 -9.88
C ALA A 6 -4.89 3.26 -10.67
N VAL A 7 -5.07 2.99 -11.97
CA VAL A 7 -6.13 3.63 -12.78
C VAL A 7 -7.51 3.14 -12.33
N LEU A 8 -7.64 1.84 -12.06
CA LEU A 8 -8.88 1.25 -11.57
C LEU A 8 -9.22 1.77 -10.18
N PHE A 9 -8.25 1.92 -9.29
CA PHE A 9 -8.45 2.51 -7.96
C PHE A 9 -8.90 3.97 -8.06
N LYS A 10 -8.26 4.78 -8.93
CA LYS A 10 -8.70 6.16 -9.17
C LYS A 10 -10.14 6.23 -9.67
N LYS A 11 -10.53 5.36 -10.60
CA LYS A 11 -11.90 5.31 -11.15
C LYS A 11 -12.92 4.84 -10.13
N LYS A 12 -12.56 3.84 -9.31
CA LYS A 12 -13.47 3.19 -8.36
C LYS A 12 -13.64 3.96 -7.04
N PHE A 13 -12.56 4.50 -6.49
CA PHE A 13 -12.56 5.10 -5.14
C PHE A 13 -12.41 6.63 -5.13
N GLY A 14 -12.03 7.24 -6.26
CA GLY A 14 -11.86 8.69 -6.37
C GLY A 14 -10.85 9.24 -5.36
N GLY A 15 -11.20 10.35 -4.70
CA GLY A 15 -10.46 10.85 -3.53
C GLY A 15 -9.06 11.40 -3.81
N VAL A 16 -8.76 11.80 -5.05
CA VAL A 16 -7.39 12.27 -5.38
C VAL A 16 -7.03 13.52 -4.58
N GLN A 17 -7.95 14.47 -4.41
CA GLN A 17 -7.69 15.67 -3.63
C GLN A 17 -7.52 15.32 -2.14
N GLU A 18 -8.40 14.50 -1.57
CA GLU A 18 -8.27 13.99 -0.19
C GLU A 18 -6.92 13.31 0.07
N LEU A 19 -6.39 12.56 -0.90
CA LEU A 19 -5.07 11.94 -0.80
C LEU A 19 -3.94 12.97 -0.85
N LEU A 20 -4.07 14.00 -1.69
CA LEU A 20 -3.06 15.07 -1.80
C LEU A 20 -3.04 15.95 -0.55
N ASP A 21 -4.20 16.22 0.04
CA ASP A 21 -4.36 17.05 1.23
C ASP A 21 -3.74 16.40 2.48
N GLN A 22 -3.59 15.08 2.49
CA GLN A 22 -2.85 14.35 3.54
C GLN A 22 -1.33 14.59 3.51
N GLN A 23 -0.80 15.17 2.43
CA GLN A 23 0.61 15.55 2.26
C GLN A 23 1.62 14.45 2.60
N LYS A 24 1.27 13.19 2.30
CA LYS A 24 2.09 12.02 2.62
C LYS A 24 3.38 11.98 1.80
N LYS A 25 4.44 11.52 2.45
CA LYS A 25 5.81 11.42 1.92
C LYS A 25 6.21 9.97 1.70
N THR A 26 7.34 9.78 1.04
CA THR A 26 7.89 8.44 0.79
C THR A 26 8.15 7.70 2.10
N GLY A 27 7.73 6.44 2.16
CA GLY A 27 7.75 5.61 3.37
C GLY A 27 6.50 5.77 4.25
N GLU A 28 5.56 6.64 3.89
CA GLU A 28 4.28 6.78 4.59
C GLU A 28 3.15 6.07 3.84
N VAL A 29 1.95 6.12 4.42
CA VAL A 29 0.71 5.63 3.82
C VAL A 29 -0.33 6.74 3.81
N ALA A 30 -0.99 6.94 2.67
CA ALA A 30 -2.20 7.74 2.57
C ALA A 30 -3.43 6.83 2.64
N VAL A 31 -4.49 7.29 3.29
CA VAL A 31 -5.66 6.46 3.58
C VAL A 31 -6.93 7.17 3.14
N LEU A 32 -7.79 6.44 2.43
CA LEU A 32 -9.16 6.86 2.20
C LEU A 32 -10.09 5.94 2.97
N GLN A 33 -10.99 6.52 3.77
CA GLN A 33 -12.12 5.76 4.31
C GLN A 33 -13.25 5.76 3.29
N ARG A 34 -13.74 4.58 2.93
CA ARG A 34 -14.87 4.38 2.03
C ARG A 34 -15.77 3.33 2.66
N ASP A 35 -16.97 3.76 3.03
CA ASP A 35 -17.93 2.92 3.76
C ASP A 35 -17.31 2.38 5.07
N ASP A 36 -17.31 1.06 5.24
CA ASP A 36 -16.82 0.32 6.40
C ASP A 36 -15.36 -0.12 6.28
N ARG A 37 -14.61 0.41 5.29
CA ARG A 37 -13.23 -0.02 5.02
C ARG A 37 -12.29 1.12 4.70
N TYR A 38 -11.00 0.79 4.75
CA TYR A 38 -9.91 1.68 4.39
C TYR A 38 -9.26 1.24 3.07
N ILE A 39 -8.93 2.22 2.24
CA ILE A 39 -8.13 2.05 1.03
C ILE A 39 -6.75 2.64 1.30
N TYR A 40 -5.74 1.78 1.34
CA TYR A 40 -4.36 2.15 1.62
C TYR A 40 -3.57 2.45 0.34
N TYR A 41 -2.92 3.60 0.31
CA TYR A 41 -2.03 4.05 -0.75
C TYR A 41 -0.61 4.16 -0.18
N LEU A 42 0.18 3.10 -0.37
CA LEU A 42 1.59 3.06 0.05
C LEU A 42 2.42 4.04 -0.80
N ILE A 43 3.06 5.01 -0.16
CA ILE A 43 3.86 6.02 -0.85
C ILE A 43 5.31 5.53 -0.93
N THR A 44 5.62 4.74 -1.95
CA THR A 44 6.93 4.05 -2.06
C THR A 44 7.97 4.81 -2.88
N LYS A 45 7.59 5.94 -3.49
CA LYS A 45 8.50 6.78 -4.30
C LYS A 45 8.04 8.23 -4.41
N LYS A 46 8.99 9.15 -4.58
CA LYS A 46 8.72 10.59 -4.72
C LYS A 46 8.12 10.98 -6.07
N LYS A 47 8.58 10.35 -7.16
CA LYS A 47 8.14 10.63 -8.53
C LYS A 47 7.79 9.34 -9.23
N VAL A 48 6.85 9.40 -10.18
CA VAL A 48 6.42 8.22 -10.95
C VAL A 48 7.58 7.57 -11.71
N SER A 49 8.54 8.37 -12.18
CA SER A 49 9.74 7.92 -12.89
C SER A 49 10.80 7.27 -12.00
N HIS A 50 10.74 7.47 -10.68
CA HIS A 50 11.66 6.83 -9.76
C HIS A 50 11.26 5.37 -9.53
N LYS A 51 12.24 4.55 -9.16
CA LYS A 51 11.98 3.19 -8.69
C LYS A 51 11.85 3.22 -7.16
N PRO A 52 10.87 2.51 -6.58
CA PRO A 52 10.81 2.37 -5.14
C PRO A 52 11.99 1.51 -4.65
N THR A 53 12.40 1.73 -3.40
CA THR A 53 13.37 0.87 -2.71
C THR A 53 12.63 -0.12 -1.80
N TYR A 54 13.27 -1.24 -1.45
CA TYR A 54 12.71 -2.16 -0.46
C TYR A 54 12.57 -1.51 0.92
N GLU A 55 13.46 -0.57 1.25
CA GLU A 55 13.39 0.21 2.49
C GLU A 55 12.15 1.10 2.54
N ASP A 56 11.89 1.86 1.47
CA ASP A 56 10.68 2.71 1.39
C ASP A 56 9.40 1.86 1.41
N MET A 57 9.42 0.69 0.76
CA MET A 57 8.31 -0.26 0.81
C MET A 57 8.05 -0.77 2.22
N ARG A 58 9.09 -1.20 2.94
CA ARG A 58 8.97 -1.62 4.35
C ARG A 58 8.37 -0.51 5.21
N LYS A 59 8.90 0.72 5.12
CA LYS A 59 8.40 1.86 5.90
C LYS A 59 6.90 2.12 5.64
N SER A 60 6.49 2.10 4.37
CA SER A 60 5.07 2.27 4.04
C SER A 60 4.19 1.14 4.59
N LEU A 61 4.68 -0.09 4.61
CA LEU A 61 3.98 -1.24 5.19
C LEU A 61 3.88 -1.15 6.71
N GLU A 62 4.94 -0.71 7.40
CA GLU A 62 4.93 -0.46 8.85
C GLU A 62 3.95 0.65 9.23
N ALA A 63 3.89 1.73 8.43
CA ALA A 63 2.92 2.79 8.59
C ALA A 63 1.47 2.28 8.37
N MET A 64 1.26 1.41 7.38
CA MET A 64 -0.03 0.75 7.15
C MET A 64 -0.41 -0.15 8.33
N LYS A 65 0.49 -1.01 8.81
CA LYS A 65 0.29 -1.86 10.00
C LYS A 65 -0.15 -1.03 11.19
N THR A 66 0.54 0.08 11.47
CA THR A 66 0.21 0.98 12.58
C THR A 66 -1.22 1.50 12.46
N HIS A 67 -1.62 1.92 11.26
CA HIS A 67 -3.00 2.33 11.03
C HIS A 67 -3.99 1.17 11.20
N CYS A 68 -3.67 -0.03 10.73
CA CYS A 68 -4.53 -1.20 10.88
C CYS A 68 -4.81 -1.51 12.35
N LEU A 69 -3.76 -1.58 13.18
CA LEU A 69 -3.88 -1.83 14.61
C LEU A 69 -4.72 -0.77 15.31
N ASN A 70 -4.47 0.51 15.02
CA ASN A 70 -5.20 1.63 15.65
C ASN A 70 -6.68 1.70 15.27
N ASN A 71 -7.08 1.06 14.15
CA ASN A 71 -8.45 1.13 13.63
C ASN A 71 -9.13 -0.25 13.58
N GLY A 72 -8.55 -1.27 14.22
CA GLY A 72 -9.14 -2.61 14.29
C GLY A 72 -9.26 -3.32 12.94
N VAL A 73 -8.38 -3.03 11.98
CA VAL A 73 -8.36 -3.69 10.67
C VAL A 73 -7.65 -5.03 10.80
N THR A 74 -8.38 -6.13 10.58
CA THR A 74 -7.86 -7.50 10.69
C THR A 74 -7.64 -8.20 9.36
N ASP A 75 -8.18 -7.67 8.26
CA ASP A 75 -8.16 -8.33 6.95
C ASP A 75 -7.73 -7.34 5.86
N ILE A 76 -6.68 -7.69 5.14
CA ILE A 76 -6.11 -6.88 4.05
C ILE A 76 -6.13 -7.69 2.76
N SER A 77 -6.67 -7.08 1.71
CA SER A 77 -6.65 -7.65 0.34
C SER A 77 -5.81 -6.77 -0.57
N MET A 78 -4.84 -7.36 -1.26
CA MET A 78 -3.96 -6.62 -2.17
C MET A 78 -3.58 -7.46 -3.41
N PRO A 79 -3.22 -6.81 -4.54
CA PRO A 79 -2.55 -7.51 -5.64
C PRO A 79 -1.08 -7.79 -5.28
N LYS A 80 -0.33 -8.43 -6.19
CA LYS A 80 1.15 -8.45 -6.10
C LYS A 80 1.74 -7.04 -6.24
N ILE A 81 1.92 -6.34 -5.11
CA ILE A 81 2.40 -4.95 -5.06
C ILE A 81 3.90 -4.85 -5.39
N GLY A 82 4.31 -3.76 -6.03
CA GLY A 82 5.73 -3.48 -6.33
C GLY A 82 6.35 -4.26 -7.51
N CYS A 83 5.69 -5.30 -8.02
CA CYS A 83 6.33 -6.25 -8.94
C CYS A 83 6.14 -5.97 -10.44
N GLY A 84 5.26 -5.02 -10.79
CA GLY A 84 5.04 -4.62 -12.18
C GLY A 84 6.02 -3.55 -12.64
N LEU A 85 5.50 -2.35 -12.92
CA LEU A 85 6.28 -1.20 -13.39
C LEU A 85 7.39 -0.78 -12.42
N ASP A 86 7.26 -1.14 -11.15
CA ASP A 86 8.20 -0.82 -10.08
C ASP A 86 9.39 -1.79 -9.99
N ARG A 87 9.32 -2.93 -10.71
CA ARG A 87 10.40 -3.93 -10.88
C ARG A 87 10.98 -4.51 -9.59
N LEU A 88 10.22 -4.51 -8.50
CA LEU A 88 10.61 -5.26 -7.30
C LEU A 88 10.33 -6.76 -7.49
N ASP A 89 11.09 -7.56 -6.78
CA ASP A 89 10.93 -9.01 -6.75
C ASP A 89 9.83 -9.37 -5.74
N TRP A 90 8.83 -10.12 -6.18
CA TRP A 90 7.72 -10.52 -5.33
C TRP A 90 8.18 -11.35 -4.13
N ASP A 91 9.20 -12.20 -4.29
CA ASP A 91 9.65 -13.05 -3.19
C ASP A 91 10.23 -12.20 -2.06
N LYS A 92 10.93 -11.11 -2.40
CA LYS A 92 11.43 -10.14 -1.42
C LYS A 92 10.32 -9.30 -0.80
N VAL A 93 9.35 -8.87 -1.59
CA VAL A 93 8.18 -8.12 -1.09
C VAL A 93 7.35 -8.99 -0.15
N SER A 94 7.15 -10.26 -0.49
CA SER A 94 6.43 -11.23 0.33
C SER A 94 7.16 -11.52 1.64
N ALA A 95 8.50 -11.61 1.62
CA ALA A 95 9.29 -11.74 2.84
C ALA A 95 9.12 -10.51 3.75
N ILE A 96 9.21 -9.29 3.19
CA ILE A 96 8.97 -8.05 3.96
C ILE A 96 7.56 -8.01 4.53
N LEU A 97 6.53 -8.43 3.77
CA LEU A 97 5.16 -8.53 4.28
C LEU A 97 5.07 -9.49 5.47
N GLY A 98 5.72 -10.67 5.38
CA GLY A 98 5.79 -11.61 6.48
C GLY A 98 6.43 -10.99 7.72
N GLU A 99 7.61 -10.40 7.58
CA GLU A 99 8.35 -9.79 8.69
C GLU A 99 7.64 -8.58 9.32
N VAL A 100 6.95 -7.75 8.53
CA VAL A 100 6.27 -6.56 9.07
C VAL A 100 5.03 -6.95 9.89
N PHE A 101 4.32 -8.00 9.48
CA PHE A 101 3.04 -8.39 10.08
C PHE A 101 3.11 -9.65 10.97
N GLU A 102 4.30 -10.20 11.21
CA GLU A 102 4.52 -11.46 11.93
C GLU A 102 3.93 -11.50 13.34
N ASP A 103 3.90 -10.36 14.01
CA ASP A 103 3.46 -10.12 15.38
C ASP A 103 2.00 -9.63 15.45
N THR A 104 1.21 -9.82 14.39
CA THR A 104 -0.17 -9.35 14.30
C THR A 104 -1.13 -10.45 13.84
N ASP A 105 -2.39 -10.34 14.25
CA ASP A 105 -3.48 -11.20 13.76
C ASP A 105 -4.05 -10.74 12.40
N ILE A 106 -3.33 -9.87 11.69
CA ILE A 106 -3.80 -9.29 10.42
C ILE A 106 -3.61 -10.32 9.30
N LYS A 107 -4.71 -10.72 8.69
CA LYS A 107 -4.72 -11.65 7.55
C LYS A 107 -4.50 -10.91 6.25
N ILE A 108 -3.50 -11.33 5.49
CA ILE A 108 -3.19 -10.75 4.18
C ILE A 108 -3.56 -11.75 3.09
N THR A 109 -4.48 -11.34 2.21
CA THR A 109 -4.85 -12.10 1.01
C THR A 109 -4.29 -11.42 -0.22
N VAL A 110 -3.43 -12.14 -0.95
CA VAL A 110 -2.82 -11.64 -2.19
C VAL A 110 -3.53 -12.24 -3.40
N TYR A 111 -4.01 -11.36 -4.29
CA TYR A 111 -4.67 -11.74 -5.53
C TYR A 111 -3.69 -11.65 -6.71
N SER A 112 -3.66 -12.69 -7.55
CA SER A 112 -3.06 -12.67 -8.89
C SER A 112 -4.08 -13.12 -9.92
N LEU A 113 -4.00 -12.55 -11.12
CA LEU A 113 -4.75 -13.01 -12.30
C LEU A 113 -4.08 -14.24 -12.90
#